data_AF-A0A2E3PI55-F1
#
_entry.id   AF-A0A2E3PI55-F1
#
_cell.length_a   1.000
_cell.length_b   1.000
_cell.length_c   1.000
_cell.angle_alpha   90.00
_cell.angle_beta   90.00
_cell.angle_gamma   90.00
#
_symmetry.space_group_name_H-M   'P 1'
#
loop_
_entity.id
_entity.type
_entity.pdbx_description
1 polymer ?
#
loop_
_entity_poly.entity_id
_entity_poly.type
_entity_poly.pdbx_seq_one_letter_code
_entity_poly.pdbx_strand_id
1 'polypeptide(L)'
;MTRIAIIGNGLSGRLAAIYFSKHIPDVDITMIDPDVPNKPIVGESTIEMTSQFFASLGLGTYLEENQRHKYGLTYYFPKPETMAPKMDMDQPEPAGMAMGVEKAMQKAMPADGEMPKADPKGPEYVLHEAPGVIRLPAYNLNRFTFDDELARRVEPLVTKVLGKVTEVDISDDMNGTQVVHVMNKAGESATVEADHVIDCSGRARLLAKQMGLEQDPPFQRSSYWFRLAGFDRSILNGLNVDKPQHHCYDSYSVTHHFYGKGYWVWIIPMQGENGEDLASVGVTYRPEILGEKAMNQEKMLELLSRDHPKVRRLIETGRKVDEARYYNYMYEAKQYYDTKGRWFLLGDSGFTFDPAGSLGIAYLGHQIPQITSIILKSGKGTLAPEYVEAMEGHVQAELYKQDQLSQRYPVMDDPIKLSWTLVFNYMAYFHLFLPDYMTGAFLNGGVAKRTMKLLTRKPAEMIPVAYAFPEIMDLLSERAKEKGNGAEIIATAAHFHKAVPFNFYRGDNMKRGRIAASYLYKRGLLRAKALRLLQWWGEPALYPMVAGQYLRTAGEWLLALLLVLRPKIYERPASRDPMMMSAFDPEYSFLFPEEAASRKMSGKAGMAKKKMAKPAMASEPMSGVAASTQNA
;
A
#
# COMPACT_ATOMS: atom_id res chain seq x y z
N MET A 1 22.45 23.56 16.45
CA MET A 1 21.44 22.64 17.01
C MET A 1 20.10 22.98 16.38
N THR A 2 19.42 22.02 15.77
CA THR A 2 18.10 22.21 15.13
C THR A 2 17.01 21.66 16.05
N ARG A 3 16.09 22.52 16.52
CA ARG A 3 15.00 22.14 17.43
C ARG A 3 13.75 21.75 16.66
N ILE A 4 13.24 20.54 16.89
CA ILE A 4 12.03 20.01 16.26
C ILE A 4 11.02 19.65 17.34
N ALA A 5 9.83 20.23 17.28
CA ALA A 5 8.68 19.79 18.07
C ALA A 5 7.82 18.82 17.24
N ILE A 6 7.62 17.60 17.74
CA ILE A 6 6.69 16.62 17.15
C ILE A 6 5.45 16.56 18.03
N ILE A 7 4.30 16.94 17.47
CA ILE A 7 3.00 16.86 18.14
C ILE A 7 2.41 15.49 17.83
N GLY A 8 2.46 14.56 18.77
CA GLY A 8 1.96 13.20 18.60
C GLY A 8 3.04 12.13 18.72
N ASN A 9 2.86 11.20 19.65
CA ASN A 9 3.70 10.04 19.95
C ASN A 9 3.11 8.74 19.36
N GLY A 10 2.38 8.84 18.25
CA GLY A 10 1.92 7.69 17.47
C GLY A 10 2.99 7.18 16.50
N LEU A 11 2.62 6.20 15.68
CA LEU A 11 3.47 5.61 14.65
C LEU A 11 4.21 6.66 13.80
N SER A 12 3.51 7.65 13.25
CA SER A 12 4.11 8.68 12.39
C SER A 12 5.18 9.51 13.11
N GLY A 13 4.88 9.96 14.34
CA GLY A 13 5.81 10.76 15.14
C GLY A 13 7.05 9.98 15.56
N ARG A 14 6.87 8.71 15.95
CA ARG A 14 7.98 7.81 16.30
C ARG A 14 8.89 7.51 15.11
N LEU A 15 8.32 7.20 13.94
CA LEU A 15 9.10 6.98 12.72
C LEU A 15 9.85 8.25 12.29
N ALA A 16 9.20 9.41 12.39
CA ALA A 16 9.82 10.70 12.10
C ALA A 16 11.00 10.99 13.04
N ALA A 17 10.82 10.80 14.35
CA ALA A 17 11.87 11.01 15.34
C ALA A 17 13.12 10.15 15.08
N ILE A 18 12.94 8.84 14.85
CA ILE A 18 14.06 7.93 14.53
C ILE A 18 14.75 8.41 13.24
N TYR A 19 13.99 8.77 12.21
CA TYR A 19 14.59 9.21 10.95
C TYR A 19 15.35 10.54 11.11
N PHE A 20 14.75 11.54 11.76
CA PHE A 20 15.38 12.84 12.00
C PHE A 20 16.67 12.70 12.81
N SER A 21 16.68 11.89 13.88
CA SER A 21 17.88 11.65 14.68
C SER A 21 19.06 11.05 13.90
N LYS A 22 18.77 10.35 12.79
CA LYS A 22 19.79 9.73 11.94
C LYS A 22 20.29 10.66 10.84
N HIS A 23 19.44 11.57 10.36
CA HIS A 23 19.68 12.31 9.12
C HIS A 23 19.86 13.82 9.31
N ILE A 24 19.50 14.38 10.47
CA ILE A 24 19.66 15.80 10.79
C ILE A 24 20.77 15.94 11.84
N PRO A 25 21.92 16.55 11.48
CA PRO A 25 23.00 16.78 12.42
C PRO A 25 22.58 17.70 13.58
N ASP A 26 23.07 17.42 14.78
CA ASP A 26 22.81 18.22 15.99
C ASP A 26 21.32 18.53 16.23
N VAL A 27 20.44 17.55 15.98
CA VAL A 27 18.98 17.69 16.16
C VAL A 27 18.57 17.48 17.61
N ASP A 28 17.70 18.36 18.09
CA ASP A 28 16.97 18.24 19.34
C ASP A 28 15.50 17.98 19.04
N ILE A 29 14.95 16.90 19.55
CA ILE A 29 13.58 16.49 19.25
C ILE A 29 12.78 16.48 20.55
N THR A 30 11.78 17.36 20.62
CA THR A 30 10.78 17.32 21.68
C THR A 30 9.51 16.68 21.16
N MET A 31 9.06 15.60 21.80
CA MET A 31 7.84 14.89 21.44
C MET A 31 6.75 15.14 22.48
N ILE A 32 5.61 15.65 22.04
CA ILE A 32 4.53 16.13 22.89
C ILE A 32 3.28 15.30 22.62
N ASP A 33 2.77 14.59 23.62
CA ASP A 33 1.53 13.81 23.51
C ASP A 33 0.88 13.65 24.89
N PRO A 34 -0.46 13.70 25.00
CA PRO A 34 -1.13 13.31 26.23
C PRO A 34 -0.96 11.80 26.48
N ASP A 35 -0.63 11.42 27.71
CA ASP A 35 -0.59 10.00 28.08
C ASP A 35 -2.01 9.37 27.99
N VAL A 36 -2.28 8.69 26.87
CA VAL A 36 -3.55 8.03 26.54
C VAL A 36 -3.35 6.52 26.34
N PRO A 37 -4.34 5.69 26.73
CA PRO A 37 -4.25 4.24 26.53
C PRO A 37 -4.11 3.84 25.05
N ASN A 38 -3.42 2.73 24.81
CA ASN A 38 -3.32 2.12 23.49
C ASN A 38 -4.72 1.81 22.95
N LYS A 39 -4.99 2.25 21.71
CA LYS A 39 -6.22 1.96 20.98
C LYS A 39 -5.97 0.81 19.99
N PRO A 40 -6.98 0.02 19.64
CA PRO A 40 -6.87 -1.00 18.59
C PRO A 40 -6.78 -0.34 17.20
N ILE A 41 -5.61 0.23 16.91
CA ILE A 41 -5.30 0.91 15.64
C ILE A 41 -4.98 -0.16 14.58
N VAL A 42 -5.37 0.12 13.34
CA VAL A 42 -5.09 -0.71 12.15
C VAL A 42 -3.97 -0.11 11.30
N GLY A 43 -3.39 -0.92 10.41
CA GLY A 43 -2.26 -0.56 9.54
C GLY A 43 -1.20 -1.64 9.60
N GLU A 44 -1.60 -2.88 9.28
CA GLU A 44 -0.82 -4.07 9.62
C GLU A 44 -0.15 -4.68 8.38
N SER A 45 -0.61 -4.37 7.18
CA SER A 45 0.00 -4.86 5.95
C SER A 45 1.04 -3.86 5.44
N THR A 46 2.28 -4.32 5.21
CA THR A 46 3.32 -3.51 4.56
C THR A 46 3.50 -3.88 3.08
N ILE A 47 4.22 -3.02 2.35
CA ILE A 47 4.69 -3.25 0.99
C ILE A 47 6.20 -2.99 0.93
N GLU A 48 6.81 -3.24 -0.22
CA GLU A 48 8.26 -3.17 -0.44
C GLU A 48 8.83 -1.83 0.03
N MET A 49 8.16 -0.72 -0.28
CA MET A 49 8.57 0.62 0.15
C MET A 49 8.61 0.78 1.67
N THR A 50 7.55 0.34 2.35
CA THR A 50 7.48 0.40 3.82
C THR A 50 8.60 -0.43 4.44
N SER A 51 8.84 -1.63 3.94
CA SER A 51 9.91 -2.49 4.45
C SER A 51 11.29 -1.87 4.25
N GLN A 52 11.56 -1.26 3.09
CA GLN A 52 12.82 -0.57 2.84
C GLN A 52 13.00 0.65 3.75
N PHE A 53 11.93 1.42 3.96
CA PHE A 53 11.94 2.54 4.91
C PHE A 53 12.22 2.07 6.35
N PHE A 54 11.53 1.03 6.81
CA PHE A 54 11.78 0.46 8.14
C PHE A 54 13.21 -0.09 8.27
N ALA A 55 13.73 -0.70 7.21
CA ALA A 55 15.12 -1.16 7.18
C ALA A 55 16.12 0.02 7.33
N SER A 56 15.88 1.18 6.70
CA SER A 56 16.73 2.36 6.87
C SER A 56 16.69 2.92 8.31
N LEU A 57 15.57 2.74 9.00
CA LEU A 57 15.42 3.03 10.43
C LEU A 57 16.11 2.00 11.34
N GLY A 58 16.67 0.91 10.78
CA GLY A 58 17.32 -0.16 11.52
C GLY A 58 16.35 -1.19 12.11
N LEU A 59 15.10 -1.23 11.62
CA LEU A 59 14.08 -2.19 12.05
C LEU A 59 14.13 -3.50 11.27
N GLY A 60 15.02 -3.64 10.28
CA GLY A 60 15.10 -4.82 9.40
C GLY A 60 15.19 -6.14 10.16
N THR A 61 16.16 -6.30 11.07
CA THR A 61 16.31 -7.51 11.89
C THR A 61 15.08 -7.78 12.76
N TYR A 62 14.49 -6.74 13.35
CA TYR A 62 13.29 -6.89 14.17
C TYR A 62 12.10 -7.43 13.35
N LEU A 63 11.91 -6.93 12.13
CA LEU A 63 10.85 -7.40 11.23
C LEU A 63 11.01 -8.88 10.89
N GLU A 64 12.23 -9.31 10.55
CA GLU A 64 12.53 -10.71 10.20
C GLU A 64 12.30 -11.65 11.40
N GLU A 65 12.61 -11.20 12.63
CA GLU A 65 12.54 -12.04 13.83
C GLU A 65 11.17 -12.04 14.52
N ASN A 66 10.39 -10.96 14.40
CA ASN A 66 9.20 -10.73 15.25
C ASN A 66 7.91 -10.50 14.46
N GLN A 67 7.98 -10.33 13.13
CA GLN A 67 6.82 -10.04 12.30
C GLN A 67 6.68 -11.06 11.18
N ARG A 68 5.45 -11.35 10.75
CA ARG A 68 5.24 -12.36 9.72
C ARG A 68 5.63 -11.85 8.36
N HIS A 69 6.32 -12.69 7.60
CA HIS A 69 6.58 -12.42 6.19
C HIS A 69 5.25 -12.43 5.43
N LYS A 70 5.08 -11.44 4.56
CA LYS A 70 4.00 -11.34 3.59
C LYS A 70 4.57 -11.65 2.21
N TYR A 71 4.07 -12.71 1.60
CA TYR A 71 4.56 -13.20 0.30
C TYR A 71 3.74 -12.71 -0.91
N GLY A 72 2.68 -11.95 -0.68
CA GLY A 72 1.88 -11.41 -1.77
C GLY A 72 0.55 -10.83 -1.33
N LEU A 73 -0.33 -10.66 -2.32
CA LEU A 73 -1.72 -10.23 -2.14
C LEU A 73 -2.61 -11.15 -2.97
N THR A 74 -3.74 -11.53 -2.39
CA THR A 74 -4.76 -12.36 -3.02
C THR A 74 -6.08 -11.60 -3.05
N TYR A 75 -6.80 -11.72 -4.18
CA TYR A 75 -8.07 -11.02 -4.42
C TYR A 75 -9.14 -12.02 -4.81
N TYR A 76 -10.17 -12.10 -3.99
CA TYR A 76 -11.23 -13.10 -4.08
C TYR A 76 -12.52 -12.46 -4.58
N PHE A 77 -13.04 -13.01 -5.67
CA PHE A 77 -14.31 -12.61 -6.25
C PHE A 77 -15.27 -13.80 -6.22
N PRO A 78 -16.41 -13.69 -5.55
CA PRO A 78 -17.38 -14.77 -5.49
C PRO A 78 -17.95 -15.06 -6.88
N LYS A 79 -18.06 -16.34 -7.28
CA LYS A 79 -18.70 -16.70 -8.55
C LYS A 79 -20.23 -16.61 -8.42
N PRO A 80 -20.96 -16.04 -9.41
CA PRO A 80 -22.42 -15.86 -9.34
C PRO A 80 -23.20 -17.15 -9.01
N GLU A 81 -22.71 -18.30 -9.43
CA GLU A 81 -23.31 -19.63 -9.24
C GLU A 81 -23.23 -20.14 -7.79
N THR A 82 -22.40 -19.52 -6.94
CA THR A 82 -22.23 -19.85 -5.52
C THR A 82 -22.96 -18.87 -4.59
N MET A 83 -23.61 -17.84 -5.17
CA MET A 83 -24.38 -16.85 -4.44
C MET A 83 -25.83 -17.32 -4.30
N ALA A 84 -26.43 -17.12 -3.12
CA ALA A 84 -27.87 -17.21 -2.99
C ALA A 84 -28.55 -16.29 -4.03
N PRO A 85 -29.73 -16.66 -4.59
CA PRO A 85 -30.37 -15.89 -5.65
C PRO A 85 -30.53 -14.42 -5.25
N LYS A 86 -30.09 -13.51 -6.13
CA LYS A 86 -30.22 -12.07 -5.95
C LYS A 86 -31.70 -11.69 -5.85
N MET A 87 -32.12 -11.10 -4.73
CA MET A 87 -33.32 -10.25 -4.72
C MET A 87 -32.92 -8.92 -5.36
N ASP A 88 -33.50 -8.63 -6.52
CA ASP A 88 -33.31 -7.36 -7.21
C ASP A 88 -34.13 -6.29 -6.49
N MET A 89 -33.46 -5.41 -5.73
CA MET A 89 -34.09 -4.39 -4.88
C MET A 89 -34.17 -3.01 -5.56
N ASP A 90 -33.79 -2.89 -6.83
CA ASP A 90 -33.68 -1.61 -7.55
C ASP A 90 -34.96 -1.17 -8.30
N GLN A 91 -36.13 -1.73 -7.98
CA GLN A 91 -37.41 -1.16 -8.43
C GLN A 91 -38.20 -0.60 -7.24
N PRO A 92 -38.63 0.68 -7.27
CA PRO A 92 -39.61 1.16 -6.32
C PRO A 92 -40.92 0.40 -6.56
N GLU A 93 -41.40 -0.33 -5.56
CA GLU A 93 -42.67 -1.05 -5.66
C GLU A 93 -43.79 -0.07 -6.02
N PRO A 94 -44.51 -0.26 -7.15
CA PRO A 94 -45.78 0.39 -7.34
C PRO A 94 -46.80 -0.27 -6.42
N ALA A 95 -47.47 0.51 -5.58
CA ALA A 95 -48.54 0.02 -4.72
C ALA A 95 -49.62 -0.69 -5.57
N GLY A 96 -49.77 -2.00 -5.38
CA GLY A 96 -50.92 -2.76 -5.89
C GLY A 96 -50.67 -4.03 -6.70
N MET A 97 -49.50 -4.67 -6.64
CA MET A 97 -49.27 -5.91 -7.41
C MET A 97 -48.65 -7.08 -6.62
N ALA A 98 -49.27 -7.44 -5.49
CA ALA A 98 -48.97 -8.69 -4.78
C ALA A 98 -49.22 -9.98 -5.61
N MET A 99 -49.94 -9.89 -6.74
CA MET A 99 -50.23 -11.03 -7.63
C MET A 99 -49.29 -11.18 -8.85
N GLY A 100 -48.39 -10.22 -9.10
CA GLY A 100 -47.48 -10.26 -10.26
C GLY A 100 -46.19 -11.03 -9.99
N VAL A 101 -45.69 -10.94 -8.75
CA VAL A 101 -44.43 -11.55 -8.31
C VAL A 101 -44.55 -13.08 -8.26
N GLU A 102 -45.67 -13.62 -7.78
CA GLU A 102 -45.95 -15.07 -7.74
C GLU A 102 -45.95 -15.70 -9.14
N LYS A 103 -46.54 -15.01 -10.13
CA LYS A 103 -46.58 -15.50 -11.53
C LYS A 103 -45.22 -15.40 -12.24
N ALA A 104 -44.39 -14.44 -11.88
CA ALA A 104 -43.01 -14.34 -12.38
C ALA A 104 -42.11 -15.42 -11.76
N MET A 105 -42.29 -15.72 -10.47
CA MET A 105 -41.61 -16.83 -9.78
C MET A 105 -41.98 -18.19 -10.40
N GLN A 106 -43.24 -18.42 -10.75
CA GLN A 106 -43.67 -19.65 -11.43
C GLN A 106 -43.12 -19.82 -12.84
N LYS A 107 -42.72 -18.73 -13.52
CA LYS A 107 -42.20 -18.76 -14.90
C LYS A 107 -40.68 -18.87 -14.98
N ALA A 108 -39.97 -18.59 -13.88
CA ALA A 108 -38.51 -18.64 -13.77
C ALA A 108 -37.98 -19.95 -13.14
N MET A 109 -38.85 -20.84 -12.65
CA MET A 109 -38.46 -22.17 -12.19
C MET A 109 -38.40 -23.16 -13.37
N PRO A 110 -37.36 -24.00 -13.48
CA PRO A 110 -37.40 -25.16 -14.36
C PRO A 110 -38.54 -26.10 -13.94
N ALA A 111 -39.05 -26.90 -14.88
CA ALA A 111 -40.27 -27.72 -14.70
C ALA A 111 -40.21 -28.77 -13.58
N ASP A 112 -39.03 -28.98 -12.98
CA ASP A 112 -38.77 -29.90 -11.86
C ASP A 112 -38.73 -29.20 -10.48
N GLY A 113 -38.84 -27.87 -10.42
CA GLY A 113 -38.89 -27.12 -9.16
C GLY A 113 -37.57 -27.10 -8.37
N GLU A 114 -36.47 -27.65 -8.91
CA GLU A 114 -35.16 -27.57 -8.28
C GLU A 114 -34.37 -26.36 -8.80
N MET A 115 -33.89 -25.53 -7.88
CA MET A 115 -32.83 -24.54 -8.18
C MET A 115 -31.64 -25.26 -8.82
N PRO A 116 -30.89 -24.64 -9.76
CA PRO A 116 -29.62 -25.20 -10.21
C PRO A 116 -28.76 -25.46 -8.97
N LYS A 117 -28.54 -26.74 -8.64
CA LYS A 117 -27.64 -27.11 -7.55
C LYS A 117 -26.26 -26.63 -7.96
N ALA A 118 -25.74 -25.62 -7.26
CA ALA A 118 -24.33 -25.24 -7.37
C ALA A 118 -23.50 -26.53 -7.28
N ASP A 119 -22.61 -26.78 -8.24
CA ASP A 119 -21.73 -27.95 -8.18
C ASP A 119 -20.95 -27.86 -6.85
N PRO A 120 -21.16 -28.80 -5.89
CA PRO A 120 -20.48 -28.78 -4.61
C PRO A 120 -18.94 -28.87 -4.74
N LYS A 121 -18.44 -29.19 -5.95
CA LYS A 121 -17.02 -29.30 -6.30
C LYS A 121 -16.50 -28.14 -7.16
N GLY A 122 -17.36 -27.19 -7.57
CA GLY A 122 -16.97 -26.03 -8.37
C GLY A 122 -16.18 -24.97 -7.58
N PRO A 123 -15.29 -24.20 -8.23
CA PRO A 123 -14.51 -23.16 -7.55
C PRO A 123 -15.41 -22.04 -7.01
N GLU A 124 -15.19 -21.70 -5.74
CA GLU A 124 -15.95 -20.70 -4.95
C GLU A 124 -15.56 -19.27 -5.31
N TYR A 125 -14.28 -19.07 -5.62
CA TYR A 125 -13.73 -17.79 -6.00
C TYR A 125 -12.99 -17.89 -7.31
N VAL A 126 -13.05 -16.82 -8.11
CA VAL A 126 -11.93 -16.52 -8.99
C VAL A 126 -10.89 -15.79 -8.17
N LEU A 127 -9.70 -16.38 -8.07
CA LEU A 127 -8.60 -15.82 -7.29
C LEU A 127 -7.57 -15.19 -8.24
N HIS A 128 -7.41 -13.88 -8.10
CA HIS A 128 -6.31 -13.14 -8.69
C HIS A 128 -5.17 -13.01 -7.69
N GLU A 129 -3.97 -13.45 -8.04
CA GLU A 129 -2.81 -13.43 -7.14
C GLU A 129 -1.49 -13.21 -7.89
N ALA A 130 -0.48 -12.74 -7.18
CA ALA A 130 0.90 -12.67 -7.69
C ALA A 130 1.62 -14.02 -7.42
N PRO A 131 1.91 -14.85 -8.44
CA PRO A 131 2.45 -16.20 -8.21
C PRO A 131 3.98 -16.23 -8.04
N GLY A 132 4.63 -15.08 -7.80
CA GLY A 132 6.09 -14.95 -7.80
C GLY A 132 6.69 -14.64 -6.44
N VAL A 133 7.91 -15.13 -6.19
CA VAL A 133 8.71 -14.72 -5.03
C VAL A 133 9.09 -13.24 -5.20
N ILE A 134 8.51 -12.39 -4.35
CA ILE A 134 8.88 -10.98 -4.27
C ILE A 134 10.27 -10.90 -3.64
N ARG A 135 11.24 -10.33 -4.37
CA ARG A 135 12.64 -10.24 -3.91
C ARG A 135 12.90 -9.16 -2.85
N LEU A 136 11.92 -8.30 -2.61
CA LEU A 136 11.91 -7.34 -1.51
C LEU A 136 10.83 -7.79 -0.52
N PRO A 137 11.20 -8.15 0.72
CA PRO A 137 10.23 -8.70 1.66
C PRO A 137 9.20 -7.64 2.07
N ALA A 138 7.97 -8.09 2.27
CA ALA A 138 6.92 -7.35 2.96
C ALA A 138 6.54 -8.12 4.23
N TYR A 139 5.82 -7.46 5.14
CA TYR A 139 5.48 -7.99 6.45
C TYR A 139 4.02 -7.70 6.81
N ASN A 140 3.44 -8.60 7.58
CA ASN A 140 2.21 -8.39 8.32
C ASN A 140 2.57 -8.10 9.78
N LEU A 141 2.37 -6.85 10.19
CA LEU A 141 2.71 -6.32 11.49
C LEU A 141 1.65 -6.66 12.53
N ASN A 142 2.07 -7.04 13.72
CA ASN A 142 1.28 -6.88 14.92
C ASN A 142 1.55 -5.47 15.49
N ARG A 143 0.58 -4.57 15.31
CA ARG A 143 0.72 -3.15 15.68
C ARG A 143 0.96 -2.89 17.15
N PHE A 144 0.58 -3.78 18.07
CA PHE A 144 0.90 -3.62 19.48
C PHE A 144 2.40 -3.80 19.71
N THR A 145 2.93 -4.97 19.35
CA THR A 145 4.36 -5.29 19.50
C THR A 145 5.27 -4.34 18.71
N PHE A 146 4.84 -3.96 17.50
CA PHE A 146 5.60 -3.07 16.63
C PHE A 146 5.66 -1.63 17.18
N ASP A 147 4.52 -1.09 17.64
CA ASP A 147 4.48 0.27 18.18
C ASP A 147 5.24 0.36 19.52
N ASP A 148 5.25 -0.69 20.34
CA ASP A 148 6.03 -0.79 21.57
C ASP A 148 7.54 -0.82 21.30
N GLU A 149 7.98 -1.59 20.30
CA GLU A 149 9.39 -1.57 19.86
C GLU A 149 9.81 -0.20 19.35
N LEU A 150 8.93 0.50 18.62
CA LEU A 150 9.18 1.89 18.21
C LEU A 150 9.29 2.82 19.41
N ALA A 151 8.41 2.70 20.41
CA ALA A 151 8.46 3.52 21.62
C ALA A 151 9.79 3.34 22.35
N ARG A 152 10.26 2.09 22.49
CA ARG A 152 11.53 1.74 23.12
C ARG A 152 12.73 2.36 22.39
N ARG A 153 12.71 2.38 21.06
CA ARG A 153 13.78 2.98 20.24
C ARG A 153 13.78 4.50 20.26
N VAL A 154 12.61 5.12 20.39
CA VAL A 154 12.45 6.58 20.43
C VAL A 154 12.81 7.18 21.78
N GLU A 155 12.62 6.44 22.88
CA GLU A 155 12.91 6.91 24.24
C GLU A 155 14.26 7.64 24.39
N PRO A 156 15.41 7.09 23.94
CA PRO A 156 16.70 7.78 24.09
C PRO A 156 16.93 8.91 23.08
N LEU A 157 16.03 9.12 22.12
CA LEU A 157 16.21 10.05 21.00
C LEU A 157 15.44 11.37 21.17
N VAL A 158 14.54 11.45 22.15
CA VAL A 158 13.61 12.59 22.27
C VAL A 158 13.45 13.03 23.72
N THR A 159 13.23 14.33 23.92
CA THR A 159 12.67 14.86 25.16
C THR A 159 11.16 14.68 25.13
N LYS A 160 10.60 13.89 26.04
CA LYS A 160 9.15 13.65 26.11
C LYS A 160 8.46 14.67 27.00
N VAL A 161 7.40 15.28 26.48
CA VAL A 161 6.52 16.19 27.24
C VAL A 161 5.12 15.58 27.27
N LEU A 162 4.66 15.22 28.48
CA LEU A 162 3.33 14.67 28.69
C LEU A 162 2.31 15.80 28.82
N GLY A 163 1.53 16.01 27.78
CA GLY A 163 0.51 17.04 27.78
C GLY A 163 -0.21 17.18 26.44
N LYS A 164 -1.36 17.81 26.50
CA LYS A 164 -2.15 18.13 25.31
C LYS A 164 -1.66 19.47 24.75
N VAL A 165 -1.26 19.47 23.48
CA VAL A 165 -1.02 20.74 22.78
C VAL A 165 -2.35 21.47 22.60
N THR A 166 -2.39 22.74 23.00
CA THR A 166 -3.58 23.59 22.90
C THR A 166 -3.52 24.54 21.72
N GLU A 167 -2.31 25.05 21.43
CA GLU A 167 -2.07 26.07 20.40
C GLU A 167 -0.59 26.03 19.97
N VAL A 168 -0.32 26.51 18.75
CA VAL A 168 1.04 26.69 18.23
C VAL A 168 1.16 28.09 17.63
N ASP A 169 2.00 28.93 18.21
CA ASP A 169 2.35 30.22 17.61
C ASP A 169 3.43 30.01 16.55
N ILE A 170 3.11 30.36 15.30
CA ILE A 170 4.06 30.34 14.19
C ILE A 170 4.57 31.76 13.96
N SER A 171 5.87 31.96 14.16
CA SER A 171 6.53 33.24 13.96
C SER A 171 6.46 33.70 12.50
N ASP A 172 6.20 35.00 12.28
CA ASP A 172 6.23 35.62 10.95
C ASP A 172 7.66 35.74 10.38
N ASP A 173 8.65 35.88 11.26
CA ASP A 173 10.07 35.96 10.92
C ASP A 173 10.58 34.63 10.36
N MET A 174 11.37 34.71 9.28
CA MET A 174 11.98 33.55 8.62
C MET A 174 12.86 32.70 9.55
N ASN A 175 13.52 33.36 10.52
CA ASN A 175 14.39 32.73 11.52
C ASN A 175 13.76 32.75 12.92
N GLY A 176 12.48 33.09 13.02
CA GLY A 176 11.81 33.17 14.30
C GLY A 176 11.47 31.79 14.85
N THR A 177 11.32 31.72 16.17
CA THR A 177 11.04 30.49 16.90
C THR A 177 9.54 30.26 16.98
N GLN A 178 9.12 29.01 16.77
CA GLN A 178 7.72 28.60 16.94
C GLN A 178 7.51 28.21 18.41
N VAL A 179 6.35 28.54 18.96
CA VAL A 179 6.03 28.26 20.36
C VAL A 179 4.84 27.31 20.43
N VAL A 180 5.05 26.11 20.96
CA VAL A 180 4.01 25.10 21.17
C VAL A 180 3.51 25.19 22.60
N HIS A 181 2.23 25.49 22.78
CA HIS A 181 1.58 25.59 24.10
C HIS A 181 1.05 24.23 24.51
N VAL A 182 1.43 23.78 25.70
CA VAL A 182 1.13 22.45 26.23
C VAL A 182 0.44 22.56 27.58
N MET A 183 -0.68 21.86 27.74
CA MET A 183 -1.39 21.73 29.00
C MET A 183 -1.25 20.30 29.53
N ASN A 184 -0.69 20.14 30.74
CA ASN A 184 -0.54 18.82 31.35
C ASN A 184 -1.87 18.33 31.99
N LYS A 185 -1.88 17.09 32.51
CA LYS A 185 -3.08 16.50 33.16
C LYS A 185 -3.50 17.25 34.44
N ALA A 186 -2.60 18.00 35.09
CA ALA A 186 -2.88 18.82 36.27
C ALA A 186 -3.43 20.20 35.92
N GLY A 187 -3.53 20.55 34.63
CA GLY A 187 -3.99 21.86 34.15
C GLY A 187 -2.89 22.93 34.14
N GLU A 188 -1.64 22.56 34.35
CA GLU A 188 -0.51 23.48 34.28
C GLU A 188 -0.10 23.69 32.82
N SER A 189 0.14 24.95 32.45
CA SER A 189 0.60 25.34 31.12
C SER A 189 2.13 25.36 31.06
N ALA A 190 2.68 24.85 29.97
CA ALA A 190 4.09 24.92 29.61
C ALA A 190 4.21 25.29 28.13
N THR A 191 5.39 25.76 27.73
CA THR A 191 5.71 26.04 26.33
C THR A 191 6.92 25.25 25.88
N VAL A 192 6.93 24.87 24.60
CA VAL A 192 8.07 24.25 23.93
C VAL A 192 8.43 25.13 22.74
N GLU A 193 9.67 25.58 22.70
CA GLU A 193 10.20 26.33 21.56
C GLU A 193 10.83 25.39 20.52
N ALA A 194 10.56 25.63 19.24
CA ALA A 194 11.14 24.85 18.16
C ALA A 194 11.39 25.71 16.91
N ASP A 195 12.34 25.26 16.08
CA ASP A 195 12.57 25.86 14.77
C ASP A 195 11.56 25.31 13.75
N HIS A 196 11.20 24.02 13.90
CA HIS A 196 10.24 23.29 13.07
C HIS A 196 9.20 22.55 13.90
N VAL A 197 7.92 22.64 13.50
CA VAL A 197 6.81 21.91 14.13
C VAL A 197 6.25 20.85 13.18
N ILE A 198 6.24 19.59 13.62
CA ILE A 198 5.67 18.46 12.85
C ILE A 198 4.37 18.03 13.52
N ASP A 199 3.25 18.24 12.85
CA ASP A 199 1.95 17.75 13.32
C ASP A 199 1.79 16.27 12.94
N CYS A 200 1.92 15.41 13.95
CA CYS A 200 1.66 13.97 13.93
C CYS A 200 0.44 13.61 14.80
N SER A 201 -0.46 14.56 15.09
CA SER A 201 -1.60 14.41 16.02
C SER A 201 -2.69 13.46 15.51
N GLY A 202 -2.45 12.82 14.35
CA GLY A 202 -3.36 11.91 13.68
C GLY A 202 -4.72 12.56 13.46
N ARG A 203 -5.78 11.82 13.78
CA ARG A 203 -7.17 12.25 13.59
C ARG A 203 -7.56 13.48 14.43
N ALA A 204 -6.72 13.95 15.37
CA ALA A 204 -6.96 15.22 16.06
C ALA A 204 -6.77 16.42 15.11
N ARG A 205 -5.85 16.32 14.15
CA ARG A 205 -5.60 17.29 13.07
C ARG A 205 -5.36 18.71 13.60
N LEU A 206 -4.47 18.84 14.59
CA LEU A 206 -4.33 20.04 15.41
C LEU A 206 -4.03 21.29 14.57
N LEU A 207 -2.94 21.29 13.79
CA LEU A 207 -2.57 22.45 12.98
C LEU A 207 -3.56 22.67 11.84
N ALA A 208 -4.07 21.61 11.23
CA ALA A 208 -5.06 21.73 10.17
C ALA A 208 -6.33 22.48 10.64
N LYS A 209 -6.78 22.23 11.87
CA LYS A 209 -7.90 22.94 12.49
C LYS A 209 -7.54 24.35 12.91
N GLN A 210 -6.44 24.52 13.63
CA GLN A 210 -5.98 25.83 14.13
C GLN A 210 -5.83 26.83 12.98
N MET A 211 -5.34 26.37 11.83
CA MET A 211 -5.04 27.21 10.67
C MET A 211 -6.16 27.21 9.60
N GLY A 212 -7.30 26.55 9.83
CA GLY A 212 -8.41 26.51 8.87
C GLY A 212 -8.10 25.80 7.54
N LEU A 213 -7.18 24.84 7.58
CA LEU A 213 -6.71 24.08 6.41
C LEU A 213 -7.63 22.91 6.05
N GLU A 214 -8.68 22.64 6.81
CA GLU A 214 -9.57 21.52 6.55
C GLU A 214 -10.24 21.60 5.17
N GLN A 215 -10.29 20.47 4.49
CA GLN A 215 -10.93 20.29 3.19
C GLN A 215 -11.75 18.99 3.19
N ASP A 216 -12.95 19.08 2.62
CA ASP A 216 -13.81 17.91 2.43
C ASP A 216 -13.27 17.01 1.33
N PRO A 217 -13.25 15.68 1.56
CA PRO A 217 -12.90 14.72 0.53
C PRO A 217 -14.05 14.58 -0.48
N PRO A 218 -13.77 14.20 -1.74
CA PRO A 218 -14.82 14.00 -2.73
C PRO A 218 -15.70 12.77 -2.46
N PHE A 219 -15.20 11.80 -1.69
CA PHE A 219 -15.94 10.58 -1.34
C PHE A 219 -15.68 10.17 0.10
N GLN A 220 -16.72 9.67 0.76
CA GLN A 220 -16.62 9.14 2.11
C GLN A 220 -16.51 7.63 2.13
N ARG A 221 -15.92 7.11 3.23
CA ARG A 221 -15.76 5.69 3.49
C ARG A 221 -15.95 5.43 4.98
N SER A 222 -16.42 4.24 5.30
CA SER A 222 -16.50 3.74 6.67
C SER A 222 -15.78 2.41 6.77
N SER A 223 -15.29 2.08 7.97
CA SER A 223 -14.58 0.83 8.23
C SER A 223 -14.93 0.27 9.60
N TYR A 224 -14.95 -1.06 9.70
CA TYR A 224 -15.13 -1.82 10.93
C TYR A 224 -14.13 -2.97 10.93
N TRP A 225 -13.43 -3.18 12.04
CA TRP A 225 -12.40 -4.22 12.12
C TRP A 225 -12.22 -4.76 13.54
N PHE A 226 -11.58 -5.91 13.60
CA PHE A 226 -11.21 -6.61 14.82
C PHE A 226 -10.06 -7.58 14.56
N ARG A 227 -9.39 -7.99 15.62
CA ARG A 227 -8.44 -9.12 15.59
C ARG A 227 -9.11 -10.40 16.05
N LEU A 228 -8.77 -11.50 15.39
CA LEU A 228 -9.32 -12.83 15.61
C LEU A 228 -8.19 -13.78 16.04
N ALA A 229 -8.40 -14.48 17.15
CA ALA A 229 -7.48 -15.49 17.68
C ALA A 229 -8.16 -16.86 17.75
N GLY A 230 -7.38 -17.94 17.71
CA GLY A 230 -7.90 -19.31 17.88
C GLY A 230 -8.87 -19.76 16.78
N PHE A 231 -8.78 -19.19 15.58
CA PHE A 231 -9.60 -19.54 14.43
C PHE A 231 -9.05 -20.77 13.69
N ASP A 232 -9.92 -21.46 12.94
CA ASP A 232 -9.50 -22.56 12.07
C ASP A 232 -8.87 -22.03 10.78
N ARG A 233 -7.55 -21.87 10.77
CA ARG A 233 -6.80 -21.39 9.60
C ARG A 233 -6.93 -22.29 8.37
N SER A 234 -7.32 -23.57 8.54
CA SER A 234 -7.47 -24.50 7.40
C SER A 234 -8.56 -24.04 6.43
N ILE A 235 -9.49 -23.19 6.88
CA ILE A 235 -10.54 -22.59 6.04
C ILE A 235 -9.94 -21.71 4.94
N LEU A 236 -8.90 -20.91 5.24
CA LEU A 236 -8.24 -20.06 4.25
C LEU A 236 -7.40 -20.88 3.26
N ASN A 237 -6.76 -21.95 3.75
CA ASN A 237 -5.98 -22.87 2.91
C ASN A 237 -6.85 -23.81 2.06
N GLY A 238 -8.08 -24.08 2.51
CA GLY A 238 -9.06 -24.97 1.88
C GLY A 238 -10.12 -24.24 1.05
N LEU A 239 -9.89 -23.00 0.65
CA LEU A 239 -10.75 -22.31 -0.32
C LEU A 239 -10.65 -23.02 -1.68
N ASN A 240 -11.79 -23.36 -2.28
CA ASN A 240 -11.80 -23.92 -3.64
C ASN A 240 -11.71 -22.76 -4.63
N VAL A 241 -10.55 -22.57 -5.25
CA VAL A 241 -10.23 -21.36 -6.01
C VAL A 241 -9.79 -21.67 -7.42
N ASP A 242 -10.28 -20.85 -8.36
CA ASP A 242 -9.85 -20.86 -9.75
C ASP A 242 -8.65 -19.94 -9.92
N LYS A 243 -7.44 -20.52 -10.00
CA LYS A 243 -6.17 -19.79 -10.15
C LYS A 243 -5.07 -20.62 -10.82
N PRO A 244 -4.06 -19.99 -11.46
CA PRO A 244 -2.85 -20.67 -11.88
C PRO A 244 -2.11 -21.29 -10.68
N GLN A 245 -1.76 -22.56 -10.76
CA GLN A 245 -1.03 -23.26 -9.69
C GLN A 245 0.41 -22.73 -9.55
N HIS A 246 0.87 -22.53 -8.31
CA HIS A 246 2.27 -22.21 -7.99
C HIS A 246 2.66 -22.80 -6.62
N HIS A 247 3.98 -22.92 -6.37
CA HIS A 247 4.54 -23.53 -5.14
C HIS A 247 5.51 -22.59 -4.41
N CYS A 248 5.35 -21.27 -4.59
CA CYS A 248 6.33 -20.29 -4.09
C CYS A 248 6.16 -19.92 -2.61
N TYR A 249 4.94 -20.03 -2.06
CA TYR A 249 4.62 -19.67 -0.68
C TYR A 249 3.30 -20.31 -0.25
N ASP A 250 3.08 -20.41 1.07
CA ASP A 250 1.77 -20.75 1.63
C ASP A 250 0.79 -19.59 1.42
N SER A 251 -0.36 -19.88 0.80
CA SER A 251 -1.40 -18.89 0.51
C SER A 251 -2.00 -18.24 1.76
N TYR A 252 -1.78 -18.81 2.95
CA TYR A 252 -2.09 -18.16 4.22
C TYR A 252 -1.22 -16.92 4.49
N SER A 253 0.03 -16.90 4.03
CA SER A 253 1.01 -15.86 4.41
C SER A 253 0.97 -14.64 3.46
N VAL A 254 -0.23 -14.21 3.08
CA VAL A 254 -0.51 -13.08 2.18
C VAL A 254 -1.48 -12.10 2.84
N THR A 255 -1.69 -10.94 2.22
CA THR A 255 -2.87 -10.13 2.54
C THR A 255 -4.04 -10.56 1.67
N HIS A 256 -5.11 -11.04 2.27
CA HIS A 256 -6.32 -11.47 1.58
C HIS A 256 -7.30 -10.31 1.41
N HIS A 257 -7.90 -10.17 0.23
CA HIS A 257 -8.89 -9.15 -0.09
C HIS A 257 -10.13 -9.82 -0.70
N PHE A 258 -11.26 -9.73 -0.02
CA PHE A 258 -12.53 -10.26 -0.48
C PHE A 258 -13.41 -9.09 -0.93
N TYR A 259 -13.90 -9.12 -2.16
CA TYR A 259 -14.66 -8.00 -2.73
C TYR A 259 -16.14 -8.29 -2.89
N GLY A 260 -16.94 -7.26 -2.69
CA GLY A 260 -18.34 -7.21 -3.09
C GLY A 260 -18.76 -5.81 -3.53
N LYS A 261 -20.05 -5.62 -3.83
CA LYS A 261 -20.56 -4.36 -4.38
C LYS A 261 -20.50 -3.28 -3.30
N GLY A 262 -19.66 -2.26 -3.50
CA GLY A 262 -19.53 -1.14 -2.55
C GLY A 262 -18.70 -1.42 -1.30
N TYR A 263 -18.00 -2.55 -1.21
CA TYR A 263 -17.14 -2.86 -0.08
C TYR A 263 -16.01 -3.84 -0.42
N TRP A 264 -15.04 -3.93 0.47
CA TRP A 264 -14.05 -5.00 0.49
C TRP A 264 -13.66 -5.36 1.92
N VAL A 265 -13.23 -6.61 2.12
CA VAL A 265 -12.82 -7.18 3.40
C VAL A 265 -11.36 -7.58 3.33
N TRP A 266 -10.57 -7.21 4.32
CA TRP A 266 -9.22 -7.72 4.49
C TRP A 266 -9.18 -8.87 5.50
N ILE A 267 -8.25 -9.79 5.26
CA ILE A 267 -7.73 -10.69 6.30
C ILE A 267 -6.20 -10.61 6.23
N ILE A 268 -5.58 -10.20 7.34
CA ILE A 268 -4.13 -10.04 7.48
C ILE A 268 -3.65 -10.99 8.56
N PRO A 269 -3.09 -12.16 8.20
CA PRO A 269 -2.50 -13.08 9.16
C PRO A 269 -1.21 -12.52 9.74
N MET A 270 -1.10 -12.53 11.05
CA MET A 270 0.03 -12.00 11.82
C MET A 270 0.35 -12.93 13.00
N GLN A 271 1.40 -12.59 13.72
CA GLN A 271 1.81 -13.31 14.92
C GLN A 271 1.29 -12.57 16.15
N GLY A 272 0.63 -13.29 17.05
CA GLY A 272 0.32 -12.78 18.39
C GLY A 272 1.58 -12.64 19.24
N GLU A 273 1.45 -12.02 20.41
CA GLU A 273 2.59 -11.72 21.29
C GLU A 273 3.34 -12.99 21.75
N ASN A 274 2.63 -14.11 21.93
CA ASN A 274 3.19 -15.38 22.36
C ASN A 274 3.48 -16.34 21.19
N GLY A 275 3.47 -15.82 19.97
CA GLY A 275 3.74 -16.60 18.77
C GLY A 275 2.51 -17.28 18.14
N GLU A 276 1.32 -17.14 18.74
CA GLU A 276 0.09 -17.74 18.24
C GLU A 276 -0.39 -17.12 16.91
N ASP A 277 -1.27 -17.84 16.20
CA ASP A 277 -1.97 -17.30 15.03
C ASP A 277 -2.96 -16.21 15.44
N LEU A 278 -2.76 -15.01 14.89
CA LEU A 278 -3.65 -13.87 15.02
C LEU A 278 -4.00 -13.38 13.61
N ALA A 279 -5.22 -12.93 13.37
CA ALA A 279 -5.59 -12.34 12.09
C ALA A 279 -6.37 -11.04 12.31
N SER A 280 -5.97 -9.98 11.64
CA SER A 280 -6.79 -8.77 11.53
C SER A 280 -7.81 -8.97 10.44
N VAL A 281 -9.08 -8.76 10.78
CA VAL A 281 -10.24 -8.91 9.90
C VAL A 281 -10.98 -7.59 9.92
N GLY A 282 -11.25 -7.03 8.75
CA GLY A 282 -12.04 -5.81 8.68
C GLY A 282 -12.63 -5.55 7.33
N VAL A 283 -13.61 -4.66 7.30
CA VAL A 283 -14.37 -4.26 6.12
C VAL A 283 -14.22 -2.76 5.93
N THR A 284 -14.00 -2.32 4.70
CA THR A 284 -14.14 -0.92 4.29
C THR A 284 -15.22 -0.83 3.23
N TYR A 285 -16.11 0.14 3.36
CA TYR A 285 -17.27 0.29 2.51
C TYR A 285 -17.62 1.76 2.26
N ARG A 286 -18.33 2.00 1.16
CA ARG A 286 -18.98 3.30 0.88
C ARG A 286 -20.44 3.22 1.31
N PRO A 287 -20.86 3.93 2.37
CA PRO A 287 -22.23 3.85 2.90
C PRO A 287 -23.32 4.05 1.84
N GLU A 288 -23.09 4.96 0.91
CA GLU A 288 -24.01 5.33 -0.17
C GLU A 288 -24.11 4.27 -1.28
N ILE A 289 -23.14 3.37 -1.42
CA ILE A 289 -23.18 2.26 -2.38
C ILE A 289 -23.69 0.99 -1.71
N LEU A 290 -23.18 0.69 -0.52
CA LEU A 290 -23.56 -0.51 0.22
C LEU A 290 -24.99 -0.41 0.78
N GLY A 291 -25.49 0.81 1.02
CA GLY A 291 -26.78 1.05 1.68
C GLY A 291 -26.72 0.91 3.20
N GLU A 292 -25.51 0.79 3.77
CA GLU A 292 -25.30 0.61 5.21
C GLU A 292 -24.59 1.83 5.80
N LYS A 293 -25.16 2.44 6.84
CA LYS A 293 -24.57 3.61 7.52
C LYS A 293 -23.57 3.21 8.59
N ALA A 294 -23.79 2.08 9.25
CA ALA A 294 -22.98 1.65 10.36
C ALA A 294 -22.78 0.14 10.36
N MET A 295 -21.52 -0.27 10.40
CA MET A 295 -21.12 -1.67 10.43
C MET A 295 -20.77 -2.11 11.86
N ASN A 296 -21.14 -3.33 12.19
CA ASN A 296 -20.75 -4.06 13.40
C ASN A 296 -20.53 -5.54 13.02
N GLN A 297 -20.22 -6.41 14.00
CA GLN A 297 -19.99 -7.82 13.72
C GLN A 297 -21.20 -8.52 13.10
N GLU A 298 -22.41 -8.29 13.61
CA GLU A 298 -23.64 -8.91 13.14
C GLU A 298 -23.88 -8.60 11.66
N LYS A 299 -23.87 -7.31 11.29
CA LYS A 299 -24.04 -6.85 9.90
C LYS A 299 -22.91 -7.32 8.99
N MET A 300 -21.68 -7.39 9.51
CA MET A 300 -20.57 -7.94 8.75
C MET A 300 -20.79 -9.44 8.48
N LEU A 301 -21.28 -10.22 9.46
CA LEU A 301 -21.59 -11.63 9.26
C LEU A 301 -22.78 -11.82 8.30
N GLU A 302 -23.80 -10.96 8.34
CA GLU A 302 -24.90 -10.95 7.35
C GLU A 302 -24.36 -10.72 5.93
N LEU A 303 -23.53 -9.69 5.76
CA LEU A 303 -22.88 -9.37 4.48
C LEU A 303 -22.05 -10.54 3.96
N LEU A 304 -21.22 -11.13 4.84
CA LEU A 304 -20.39 -12.28 4.51
C LEU A 304 -21.21 -13.56 4.28
N SER A 305 -22.38 -13.71 4.89
CA SER A 305 -23.27 -14.85 4.62
C SER A 305 -23.70 -14.87 3.16
N ARG A 306 -23.99 -13.69 2.61
CA ARG A 306 -24.42 -13.51 1.23
C ARG A 306 -23.27 -13.74 0.25
N ASP A 307 -22.11 -13.13 0.50
CA ASP A 307 -21.06 -13.01 -0.51
C ASP A 307 -19.83 -13.91 -0.24
N HIS A 308 -19.54 -14.23 1.01
CA HIS A 308 -18.31 -14.92 1.43
C HIS A 308 -18.53 -15.89 2.62
N PRO A 309 -19.38 -16.93 2.51
CA PRO A 309 -19.79 -17.77 3.63
C PRO A 309 -18.64 -18.51 4.32
N LYS A 310 -17.53 -18.79 3.63
CA LYS A 310 -16.31 -19.35 4.26
C LYS A 310 -15.56 -18.34 5.13
N VAL A 311 -15.54 -17.06 4.74
CA VAL A 311 -14.96 -16.00 5.58
C VAL A 311 -15.82 -15.79 6.83
N ARG A 312 -17.15 -15.85 6.70
CA ARG A 312 -18.05 -15.91 7.86
C ARG A 312 -17.67 -17.07 8.79
N ARG A 313 -17.56 -18.30 8.25
CA ARG A 313 -17.21 -19.49 9.05
C ARG A 313 -15.86 -19.33 9.76
N LEU A 314 -14.84 -18.78 9.08
CA LEU A 314 -13.55 -18.48 9.70
C LEU A 314 -13.72 -17.61 10.96
N ILE A 315 -14.49 -16.53 10.85
CA ILE A 315 -14.77 -15.62 11.97
C ILE A 315 -15.50 -16.37 13.11
N GLU A 316 -16.49 -17.21 12.79
CA GLU A 316 -17.27 -17.98 13.78
C GLU A 316 -16.44 -19.04 14.51
N THR A 317 -15.36 -19.56 13.91
CA THR A 317 -14.46 -20.52 14.58
C THR A 317 -13.51 -19.86 15.58
N GLY A 318 -13.28 -18.55 15.46
CA GLY A 318 -12.32 -17.82 16.28
C GLY A 318 -12.97 -17.00 17.39
N ARG A 319 -12.12 -16.49 18.27
CA ARG A 319 -12.49 -15.52 19.31
C ARG A 319 -12.05 -14.13 18.91
N LYS A 320 -12.98 -13.18 18.91
CA LYS A 320 -12.68 -11.76 18.74
C LYS A 320 -11.87 -11.24 19.93
N VAL A 321 -10.75 -10.56 19.65
CA VAL A 321 -9.80 -10.05 20.65
C VAL A 321 -10.09 -8.59 21.00
N ASP A 322 -10.35 -7.78 19.99
CA ASP A 322 -10.68 -6.36 20.11
C ASP A 322 -11.70 -5.96 19.05
N GLU A 323 -12.13 -4.70 19.02
CA GLU A 323 -12.88 -4.15 17.89
C GLU A 323 -12.71 -2.64 17.81
N ALA A 324 -12.78 -2.10 16.59
CA ALA A 324 -12.88 -0.68 16.34
C ALA A 324 -13.57 -0.39 15.00
N ARG A 325 -13.91 0.88 14.81
CA ARG A 325 -14.61 1.36 13.63
C ARG A 325 -14.34 2.83 13.39
N TYR A 326 -14.43 3.21 12.13
CA TYR A 326 -14.46 4.60 11.70
C TYR A 326 -15.65 4.85 10.78
N TYR A 327 -16.33 5.96 11.02
CA TYR A 327 -17.45 6.44 10.19
C TYR A 327 -16.98 7.62 9.37
N ASN A 328 -17.33 7.65 8.08
CA ASN A 328 -17.05 8.77 7.16
C ASN A 328 -15.68 9.39 7.43
N TYR A 329 -14.67 8.53 7.39
CA TYR A 329 -13.41 8.81 8.05
C TYR A 329 -12.41 9.52 7.16
N MET A 330 -12.76 9.74 5.89
CA MET A 330 -11.94 10.44 4.92
C MET A 330 -11.94 11.94 5.25
N TYR A 331 -10.77 12.56 5.16
CA TYR A 331 -10.55 13.99 5.32
C TYR A 331 -9.24 14.38 4.63
N GLU A 332 -9.12 15.66 4.28
CA GLU A 332 -7.95 16.22 3.58
C GLU A 332 -7.62 17.63 4.10
N ALA A 333 -6.42 18.11 3.80
CA ALA A 333 -6.00 19.48 4.05
C ALA A 333 -5.75 20.24 2.74
N LYS A 334 -5.94 21.57 2.78
CA LYS A 334 -5.65 22.50 1.68
C LYS A 334 -4.15 22.72 1.49
N GLN A 335 -3.40 22.60 2.58
CA GLN A 335 -1.96 22.77 2.62
C GLN A 335 -1.33 21.75 3.56
N TYR A 336 -0.17 21.20 3.18
CA TYR A 336 0.54 20.18 3.95
C TYR A 336 1.88 20.67 4.49
N TYR A 337 2.59 21.52 3.74
CA TYR A 337 3.91 22.03 4.11
C TYR A 337 3.93 23.56 4.07
N ASP A 338 4.59 24.17 5.05
CA ASP A 338 4.88 25.61 5.00
C ASP A 338 6.04 25.88 4.04
N THR A 339 5.89 26.84 3.11
CA THR A 339 6.93 27.16 2.12
C THR A 339 8.22 27.71 2.73
N LYS A 340 8.15 28.23 3.97
CA LYS A 340 9.31 28.64 4.77
C LYS A 340 9.89 27.50 5.63
N GLY A 341 9.27 26.33 5.61
CA GLY A 341 9.68 25.14 6.35
C GLY A 341 9.40 25.20 7.86
N ARG A 342 8.52 26.08 8.35
CA ARG A 342 8.28 26.23 9.80
C ARG A 342 7.38 25.12 10.38
N TRP A 343 6.43 24.61 9.61
CA TRP A 343 5.52 23.55 10.04
C TRP A 343 5.15 22.58 8.91
N PHE A 344 4.73 21.37 9.31
CA PHE A 344 4.38 20.28 8.39
C PHE A 344 3.24 19.42 8.95
N LEU A 345 2.28 19.01 8.11
CA LEU A 345 1.31 17.96 8.42
C LEU A 345 1.87 16.60 7.95
N LEU A 346 2.05 15.66 8.89
CA LEU A 346 2.59 14.33 8.61
C LEU A 346 1.56 13.22 8.86
N GLY A 347 1.29 12.43 7.82
CA GLY A 347 0.36 11.30 7.87
C GLY A 347 -1.08 11.73 8.16
N ASP A 348 -1.72 11.00 9.07
CA ASP A 348 -3.14 11.16 9.43
C ASP A 348 -3.53 12.55 9.96
N SER A 349 -2.59 13.46 10.26
CA SER A 349 -2.91 14.85 10.61
C SER A 349 -3.36 15.68 9.39
N GLY A 350 -2.80 15.37 8.21
CA GLY A 350 -3.14 16.03 6.95
C GLY A 350 -4.30 15.35 6.23
N PHE A 351 -4.17 14.04 5.98
CA PHE A 351 -5.12 13.25 5.21
C PHE A 351 -5.02 11.77 5.58
N THR A 352 -6.05 10.99 5.25
CA THR A 352 -6.10 9.54 5.50
C THR A 352 -6.22 8.75 4.21
N PHE A 353 -5.72 7.51 4.23
CA PHE A 353 -5.83 6.56 3.11
C PHE A 353 -6.97 5.56 3.32
N ASP A 354 -7.52 5.06 2.21
CA ASP A 354 -8.12 3.72 2.20
C ASP A 354 -7.06 2.67 2.57
N PRO A 355 -7.38 1.64 3.39
CA PRO A 355 -6.44 0.57 3.67
C PRO A 355 -6.01 -0.23 2.42
N ALA A 356 -6.77 -0.21 1.33
CA ALA A 356 -6.47 -0.95 0.11
C ALA A 356 -5.16 -0.46 -0.53
N GLY A 357 -4.28 -1.41 -0.85
CA GLY A 357 -2.94 -1.12 -1.38
C GLY A 357 -1.91 -0.72 -0.32
N SER A 358 -2.29 -0.67 0.96
CA SER A 358 -1.36 -0.47 2.09
C SER A 358 -0.52 0.83 2.00
N LEU A 359 -1.10 1.89 1.44
CA LEU A 359 -0.38 3.12 1.15
C LEU A 359 -0.14 4.02 2.36
N GLY A 360 -0.95 3.93 3.43
CA GLY A 360 -0.86 4.83 4.58
C GLY A 360 0.54 4.92 5.19
N ILE A 361 1.07 3.79 5.67
CA ILE A 361 2.43 3.73 6.25
C ILE A 361 3.50 3.89 5.16
N ALA A 362 3.29 3.32 3.97
CA ALA A 362 4.22 3.47 2.85
C ALA A 362 4.47 4.95 2.49
N TYR A 363 3.45 5.79 2.65
CA TYR A 363 3.56 7.20 2.31
C TYR A 363 4.30 8.04 3.36
N LEU A 364 4.32 7.61 4.64
CA LEU A 364 5.24 8.17 5.63
C LEU A 364 6.70 8.05 5.17
N GLY A 365 7.04 6.95 4.47
CA GLY A 365 8.35 6.75 3.86
C GLY A 365 8.70 7.74 2.75
N HIS A 366 7.76 8.52 2.23
CA HIS A 366 8.03 9.68 1.36
C HIS A 366 8.02 10.99 2.13
N GLN A 367 6.97 11.25 2.93
CA GLN A 367 6.80 12.53 3.62
C GLN A 367 7.94 12.81 4.59
N ILE A 368 8.38 11.81 5.37
CA ILE A 368 9.45 11.99 6.35
C ILE A 368 10.76 12.42 5.64
N PRO A 369 11.27 11.72 4.60
CA PRO A 369 12.42 12.21 3.83
C PRO A 369 12.21 13.56 3.14
N GLN A 370 11.01 13.88 2.66
CA GLN A 370 10.70 15.21 2.10
C GLN A 370 10.88 16.31 3.14
N ILE A 371 10.27 16.13 4.33
CA ILE A 371 10.37 17.04 5.46
C ILE A 371 11.83 17.17 5.90
N THR A 372 12.56 16.06 6.01
CA THR A 372 14.01 16.09 6.34
C THR A 372 14.80 16.89 5.30
N SER A 373 14.55 16.68 4.01
CA SER A 373 15.22 17.44 2.94
C SER A 373 14.93 18.94 3.05
N ILE A 374 13.68 19.32 3.34
CA ILE A 374 13.28 20.71 3.56
C ILE A 374 14.01 21.31 4.77
N ILE A 375 14.04 20.61 5.91
CA ILE A 375 14.72 21.07 7.13
C ILE A 375 16.23 21.23 6.88
N LEU A 376 16.88 20.25 6.25
CA LEU A 376 18.31 20.32 5.91
C LEU A 376 18.63 21.48 4.97
N LYS A 377 17.77 21.76 3.98
CA LYS A 377 17.94 22.90 3.09
C LYS A 377 17.71 24.22 3.81
N SER A 378 16.75 24.28 4.74
CA SER A 378 16.47 25.44 5.58
C SER A 378 17.69 25.80 6.42
N GLY A 379 18.25 24.83 7.16
CA GLY A 379 19.45 25.04 7.97
C GLY A 379 20.70 25.44 7.19
N LYS A 380 20.76 25.12 5.88
CA LYS A 380 21.83 25.55 4.97
C LYS A 380 21.57 26.89 4.27
N GLY A 381 20.40 27.51 4.46
CA GLY A 381 19.99 28.71 3.73
C GLY A 381 19.76 28.48 2.23
N THR A 382 19.42 27.25 1.83
CA THR A 382 19.23 26.83 0.43
C THR A 382 17.80 26.36 0.13
N LEU A 383 16.87 26.62 1.04
CA LEU A 383 15.47 26.26 0.86
C LEU A 383 14.78 27.26 -0.07
N ALA A 384 14.41 26.79 -1.25
CA ALA A 384 13.57 27.54 -2.18
C ALA A 384 12.08 27.21 -1.93
N PRO A 385 11.17 28.20 -1.86
CA PRO A 385 9.73 27.98 -1.76
C PRO A 385 9.22 27.00 -2.84
N GLU A 386 9.73 27.12 -4.06
CA GLU A 386 9.34 26.28 -5.20
C GLU A 386 9.73 24.81 -5.03
N TYR A 387 10.73 24.52 -4.19
CA TYR A 387 11.09 23.15 -3.82
C TYR A 387 10.06 22.57 -2.84
N VAL A 388 9.62 23.35 -1.85
CA VAL A 388 8.57 22.94 -0.91
C VAL A 388 7.27 22.69 -1.65
N GLU A 389 6.86 23.61 -2.53
CA GLU A 389 5.67 23.47 -3.38
C GLU A 389 5.74 22.21 -4.25
N ALA A 390 6.93 21.86 -4.76
CA ALA A 390 7.11 20.64 -5.52
C ALA A 390 6.88 19.38 -4.66
N MET A 391 7.44 19.35 -3.44
CA MET A 391 7.26 18.23 -2.51
C MET A 391 5.81 18.12 -2.05
N GLU A 392 5.15 19.23 -1.78
CA GLU A 392 3.72 19.28 -1.47
C GLU A 392 2.86 18.82 -2.65
N GLY A 393 3.17 19.25 -3.87
CA GLY A 393 2.50 18.78 -5.09
C GLY A 393 2.61 17.26 -5.28
N HIS A 394 3.68 16.64 -4.78
CA HIS A 394 3.79 15.18 -4.72
C HIS A 394 2.83 14.57 -3.70
N VAL A 395 2.62 15.19 -2.53
CA VAL A 395 1.59 14.78 -1.55
C VAL A 395 0.20 14.86 -2.15
N GLN A 396 -0.13 15.98 -2.80
CA GLN A 396 -1.43 16.17 -3.43
C GLN A 396 -1.67 15.17 -4.58
N ALA A 397 -0.62 14.74 -5.28
CA ALA A 397 -0.71 13.71 -6.32
C ALA A 397 -1.17 12.33 -5.78
N GLU A 398 -0.97 12.04 -4.49
CA GLU A 398 -1.50 10.80 -3.88
C GLU A 398 -3.01 10.85 -3.65
N LEU A 399 -3.57 12.05 -3.40
CA LEU A 399 -5.01 12.23 -3.26
C LEU A 399 -5.74 11.87 -4.57
N TYR A 400 -5.14 12.12 -5.74
CA TYR A 400 -5.65 11.62 -7.02
C TYR A 400 -5.79 10.09 -7.04
N LYS A 401 -4.83 9.36 -6.47
CA LYS A 401 -4.92 7.89 -6.38
C LYS A 401 -6.05 7.45 -5.43
N GLN A 402 -6.30 8.21 -4.37
CA GLN A 402 -7.44 7.99 -3.48
C GLN A 402 -8.78 8.24 -4.20
N ASP A 403 -8.88 9.28 -5.01
CA ASP A 403 -10.04 9.59 -5.84
C ASP A 403 -10.33 8.45 -6.82
N GLN A 404 -9.29 7.94 -7.50
CA GLN A 404 -9.40 6.79 -8.39
C GLN A 404 -9.83 5.52 -7.64
N LEU A 405 -9.31 5.30 -6.43
CA LEU A 405 -9.70 4.15 -5.62
C LEU A 405 -11.19 4.22 -5.21
N SER A 406 -11.72 5.41 -4.90
CA SER A 406 -13.15 5.60 -4.60
C SER A 406 -14.06 5.18 -5.76
N GLN A 407 -13.60 5.37 -6.99
CA GLN A 407 -14.32 4.98 -8.21
C GLN A 407 -14.24 3.48 -8.51
N ARG A 408 -13.49 2.69 -7.72
CA ARG A 408 -13.51 1.22 -7.83
C ARG A 408 -14.63 0.57 -7.05
N TYR A 409 -15.07 1.17 -5.95
CA TYR A 409 -16.14 0.63 -5.12
C TYR A 409 -17.43 0.25 -5.89
N PRO A 410 -17.88 1.02 -6.91
CA PRO A 410 -19.02 0.63 -7.75
C PRO A 410 -18.81 -0.63 -8.60
N VAL A 411 -17.56 -1.06 -8.81
CA VAL A 411 -17.18 -2.18 -9.69
C VAL A 411 -16.35 -3.24 -8.96
N MET A 412 -16.27 -3.20 -7.62
CA MET A 412 -15.47 -4.15 -6.84
C MET A 412 -15.98 -5.58 -6.95
N ASP A 413 -17.28 -5.76 -7.22
CA ASP A 413 -17.92 -7.05 -7.48
C ASP A 413 -17.74 -7.56 -8.92
N ASP A 414 -17.15 -6.77 -9.83
CA ASP A 414 -16.84 -7.20 -11.20
C ASP A 414 -15.41 -7.77 -11.27
N PRO A 415 -15.27 -9.10 -11.36
CA PRO A 415 -13.95 -9.72 -11.28
C PRO A 415 -13.09 -9.45 -12.51
N ILE A 416 -13.67 -9.16 -13.69
CA ILE A 416 -12.92 -8.83 -14.90
C ILE A 416 -12.39 -7.41 -14.78
N LYS A 417 -13.27 -6.44 -14.49
CA LYS A 417 -12.85 -5.04 -14.35
C LYS A 417 -11.78 -4.89 -13.27
N LEU A 418 -12.00 -5.51 -12.10
CA LEU A 418 -11.08 -5.32 -10.98
C LEU A 418 -9.76 -6.09 -11.15
N SER A 419 -9.77 -7.33 -11.65
CA SER A 419 -8.51 -8.09 -11.88
C SER A 419 -7.58 -7.38 -12.86
N TRP A 420 -8.09 -6.89 -13.99
CA TRP A 420 -7.29 -6.13 -14.96
C TRP A 420 -6.77 -4.81 -14.38
N THR A 421 -7.59 -4.15 -13.56
CA THR A 421 -7.20 -2.93 -12.85
C THR A 421 -6.05 -3.17 -11.87
N LEU A 422 -6.10 -4.27 -11.12
CA LEU A 422 -5.06 -4.63 -10.17
C LEU A 422 -3.73 -4.88 -10.89
N VAL A 423 -3.70 -5.67 -11.97
CA VAL A 423 -2.50 -5.87 -12.79
C VAL A 423 -1.93 -4.55 -13.28
N PHE A 424 -2.79 -3.67 -13.80
CA PHE A 424 -2.37 -2.37 -14.32
C PHE A 424 -1.73 -1.50 -13.23
N ASN A 425 -2.32 -1.45 -12.04
CA ASN A 425 -1.79 -0.70 -10.91
C ASN A 425 -0.46 -1.27 -10.41
N TYR A 426 -0.34 -2.59 -10.29
CA TYR A 426 0.90 -3.23 -9.89
C TYR A 426 2.00 -3.02 -10.93
N MET A 427 1.66 -3.05 -12.22
CA MET A 427 2.60 -2.66 -13.25
C MET A 427 3.08 -1.22 -13.07
N ALA A 428 2.19 -0.26 -12.82
CA ALA A 428 2.59 1.12 -12.57
C ALA A 428 3.48 1.23 -11.32
N TYR A 429 3.13 0.54 -10.23
CA TYR A 429 3.90 0.50 -8.99
C TYR A 429 5.33 -0.01 -9.22
N PHE A 430 5.50 -1.23 -9.72
CA PHE A 430 6.82 -1.85 -9.86
C PHE A 430 7.68 -1.27 -10.98
N HIS A 431 7.10 -0.61 -11.99
CA HIS A 431 7.90 -0.04 -13.08
C HIS A 431 8.17 1.45 -12.95
N LEU A 432 7.35 2.19 -12.20
CA LEU A 432 7.43 3.64 -12.11
C LEU A 432 7.64 4.10 -10.67
N PHE A 433 6.69 3.81 -9.78
CA PHE A 433 6.68 4.39 -8.43
C PHE A 433 7.76 3.81 -7.51
N LEU A 434 7.87 2.48 -7.43
CA LEU A 434 8.89 1.83 -6.62
C LEU A 434 10.31 2.18 -7.13
N PRO A 435 10.61 2.16 -8.45
CA PRO A 435 11.86 2.70 -8.98
C PRO A 435 12.18 4.14 -8.57
N ASP A 436 11.23 5.07 -8.73
CA ASP A 436 11.41 6.48 -8.35
C ASP A 436 11.66 6.63 -6.85
N TYR A 437 10.98 5.82 -6.03
CA TYR A 437 11.22 5.74 -4.60
C TYR A 437 12.63 5.26 -4.29
N MET A 438 13.01 4.06 -4.76
CA MET A 438 14.28 3.41 -4.43
C MET A 438 15.51 4.24 -4.83
N THR A 439 15.41 5.09 -5.86
CA THR A 439 16.51 5.99 -6.26
C THR A 439 16.50 7.34 -5.55
N GLY A 440 15.46 7.66 -4.77
CA GLY A 440 15.27 8.99 -4.15
C GLY A 440 14.77 10.06 -5.13
N ALA A 441 14.35 9.69 -6.34
CA ALA A 441 14.03 10.64 -7.40
C ALA A 441 12.80 11.49 -7.07
N PHE A 442 11.88 10.99 -6.25
CA PHE A 442 10.73 11.75 -5.76
C PHE A 442 11.12 12.99 -4.93
N LEU A 443 12.35 13.04 -4.41
CA LEU A 443 12.90 14.18 -3.67
C LEU A 443 13.46 15.28 -4.59
N ASN A 444 13.54 15.03 -5.90
CA ASN A 444 13.91 16.03 -6.90
C ASN A 444 12.67 16.84 -7.29
N GLY A 445 12.73 18.17 -7.14
CA GLY A 445 11.56 19.02 -7.37
C GLY A 445 11.05 19.00 -8.82
N GLY A 446 11.91 18.73 -9.80
CA GLY A 446 11.47 18.54 -11.19
C GLY A 446 10.69 17.24 -11.41
N VAL A 447 11.11 16.15 -10.77
CA VAL A 447 10.40 14.87 -10.79
C VAL A 447 9.08 14.96 -10.02
N ALA A 448 9.06 15.61 -8.86
CA ALA A 448 7.86 15.84 -8.09
C ALA A 448 6.81 16.66 -8.87
N LYS A 449 7.24 17.75 -9.53
CA LYS A 449 6.38 18.54 -10.45
C LYS A 449 5.86 17.72 -11.63
N ARG A 450 6.64 16.78 -12.16
CA ARG A 450 6.19 15.84 -13.20
C ARG A 450 5.08 14.94 -12.66
N THR A 451 5.26 14.33 -11.48
CA THR A 451 4.27 13.45 -10.85
C THR A 451 2.95 14.20 -10.61
N MET A 452 3.03 15.41 -10.07
CA MET A 452 1.87 16.29 -9.88
C MET A 452 1.11 16.53 -11.20
N LYS A 453 1.81 16.85 -12.29
CA LYS A 453 1.18 17.09 -13.61
C LYS A 453 0.55 15.83 -14.22
N LEU A 454 1.09 14.65 -13.93
CA LEU A 454 0.57 13.37 -14.43
C LEU A 454 -0.65 12.89 -13.64
N LEU A 455 -0.73 13.25 -12.36
CA LEU A 455 -1.77 12.81 -11.42
C LEU A 455 -2.63 14.00 -10.97
N THR A 456 -3.09 14.80 -11.93
CA THR A 456 -3.94 15.97 -11.67
C THR A 456 -5.32 15.53 -11.20
N ARG A 457 -5.74 16.03 -10.03
CA ARG A 457 -7.08 15.83 -9.49
C ARG A 457 -8.14 16.47 -10.37
N LYS A 458 -9.33 15.89 -10.35
CA LYS A 458 -10.51 16.39 -11.06
C LYS A 458 -11.68 16.51 -10.06
N PRO A 459 -12.64 17.42 -10.30
CA PRO A 459 -13.90 17.43 -9.57
C PRO A 459 -14.56 16.05 -9.57
N ALA A 460 -15.31 15.71 -8.51
CA ALA A 460 -15.80 14.36 -8.25
C ALA A 460 -16.55 13.74 -9.44
N GLU A 461 -17.37 14.55 -10.11
CA GLU A 461 -18.19 14.25 -11.27
C GLU A 461 -17.40 14.08 -12.58
N MET A 462 -16.15 14.55 -12.64
CA MET A 462 -15.26 14.45 -13.80
C MET A 462 -14.18 13.37 -13.63
N ILE A 463 -14.17 12.65 -12.51
CA ILE A 463 -13.22 11.57 -12.28
C ILE A 463 -13.58 10.42 -13.24
N PRO A 464 -12.64 9.97 -14.10
CA PRO A 464 -12.91 8.89 -15.03
C PRO A 464 -13.11 7.57 -14.28
N VAL A 465 -13.78 6.62 -14.94
CA VAL A 465 -13.89 5.23 -14.48
C VAL A 465 -12.51 4.66 -14.15
N ALA A 466 -12.40 3.98 -13.01
CA ALA A 466 -11.12 3.61 -12.42
C ALA A 466 -10.66 2.19 -12.76
N TYR A 467 -10.83 1.80 -14.04
CA TYR A 467 -10.31 0.53 -14.56
C TYR A 467 -9.67 0.69 -15.94
N ALA A 468 -8.73 -0.21 -16.24
CA ALA A 468 -7.96 -0.15 -17.49
C ALA A 468 -8.86 -0.50 -18.69
N PHE A 469 -8.63 0.18 -19.82
CA PHE A 469 -9.32 -0.08 -21.09
C PHE A 469 -10.86 -0.18 -20.99
N PRO A 470 -11.57 0.88 -20.53
CA PRO A 470 -12.97 0.78 -20.13
C PRO A 470 -13.89 0.15 -21.18
N GLU A 471 -13.86 0.66 -22.41
CA GLU A 471 -14.66 0.14 -23.53
C GLU A 471 -14.44 -1.37 -23.77
N ILE A 472 -13.20 -1.86 -23.59
CA ILE A 472 -12.86 -3.27 -23.78
C ILE A 472 -13.32 -4.10 -22.59
N MET A 473 -13.12 -3.61 -21.36
CA MET A 473 -13.46 -4.34 -20.14
C MET A 473 -14.97 -4.44 -19.93
N ASP A 474 -15.73 -3.41 -20.32
CA ASP A 474 -17.19 -3.44 -20.27
C ASP A 474 -17.72 -4.56 -21.17
N LEU A 475 -17.29 -4.60 -22.43
CA LEU A 475 -17.66 -5.66 -23.37
C LEU A 475 -17.20 -7.06 -22.92
N LEU A 476 -15.99 -7.19 -22.38
CA LEU A 476 -15.50 -8.48 -21.87
C LEU A 476 -16.31 -8.94 -20.65
N SER A 477 -16.66 -8.04 -19.74
CA SER A 477 -17.47 -8.36 -18.57
C SER A 477 -18.87 -8.82 -18.96
N GLU A 478 -19.53 -8.12 -19.89
CA GLU A 478 -20.84 -8.48 -20.42
C GLU A 478 -20.81 -9.86 -21.09
N ARG A 479 -19.88 -10.10 -22.02
CA ARG A 479 -19.74 -11.39 -22.72
C ARG A 479 -19.38 -12.54 -21.81
N ALA A 480 -18.60 -12.28 -20.76
CA ALA A 480 -18.23 -13.31 -19.80
C ALA A 480 -19.43 -13.83 -19.01
N LYS A 481 -20.40 -12.95 -18.71
CA LYS A 481 -21.66 -13.33 -18.06
C LYS A 481 -22.52 -14.19 -18.99
N GLU A 482 -22.48 -13.92 -20.30
CA GLU A 482 -23.23 -14.70 -21.30
C GLU A 482 -22.59 -16.07 -21.61
N LYS A 483 -21.26 -16.13 -21.72
CA LYS A 483 -20.52 -17.31 -22.18
C LYS A 483 -19.95 -18.19 -21.06
N GLY A 484 -19.99 -17.72 -19.80
CA GLY A 484 -19.43 -18.46 -18.65
C GLY A 484 -17.90 -18.57 -18.65
N ASN A 485 -17.17 -17.76 -19.44
CA ASN A 485 -15.71 -17.86 -19.59
C ASN A 485 -14.92 -16.82 -18.76
N GLY A 486 -15.52 -16.25 -17.71
CA GLY A 486 -14.91 -15.20 -16.91
C GLY A 486 -13.56 -15.60 -16.26
N ALA A 487 -13.43 -16.85 -15.81
CA ALA A 487 -12.20 -17.36 -15.22
C ALA A 487 -11.00 -17.29 -16.17
N GLU A 488 -11.20 -17.67 -17.44
CA GLU A 488 -10.16 -17.61 -18.47
C GLU A 488 -9.71 -16.16 -18.73
N ILE A 489 -10.67 -15.23 -18.77
CA ILE A 489 -10.41 -13.80 -18.98
C ILE A 489 -9.60 -13.22 -17.80
N ILE A 490 -9.92 -13.61 -16.57
CA ILE A 490 -9.21 -13.16 -15.37
C ILE A 490 -7.81 -13.79 -15.29
N ALA A 491 -7.69 -15.08 -15.58
CA ALA A 491 -6.40 -15.77 -15.63
C ALA A 491 -5.45 -15.17 -16.68
N THR A 492 -6.00 -14.71 -17.82
CA THR A 492 -5.24 -14.02 -18.87
C THR A 492 -4.63 -12.71 -18.37
N ALA A 493 -5.34 -11.97 -17.51
CA ALA A 493 -4.79 -10.81 -16.82
C ALA A 493 -3.72 -11.22 -15.80
N ALA A 494 -3.96 -12.30 -15.04
CA ALA A 494 -3.17 -12.77 -13.90
C ALA A 494 -1.75 -13.28 -14.21
N HIS A 495 -1.21 -13.09 -15.42
CA HIS A 495 0.19 -13.37 -15.73
C HIS A 495 1.16 -12.34 -15.10
N PHE A 496 1.03 -12.09 -13.80
CA PHE A 496 1.86 -11.19 -13.01
C PHE A 496 3.34 -11.44 -13.19
N HIS A 497 3.81 -12.69 -13.19
CA HIS A 497 5.25 -12.98 -13.39
C HIS A 497 5.78 -12.50 -14.76
N LYS A 498 4.91 -12.30 -15.76
CA LYS A 498 5.26 -11.72 -17.07
C LYS A 498 5.07 -10.21 -17.08
N ALA A 499 4.02 -9.73 -16.41
CA ALA A 499 3.62 -8.33 -16.39
C ALA A 499 4.48 -7.51 -15.41
N VAL A 500 4.71 -8.00 -14.20
CA VAL A 500 5.34 -7.30 -13.08
C VAL A 500 6.77 -7.84 -12.83
N PRO A 501 7.78 -6.96 -12.83
CA PRO A 501 9.15 -7.33 -12.52
C PRO A 501 9.32 -7.41 -11.00
N PHE A 502 9.24 -8.61 -10.42
CA PHE A 502 9.57 -8.85 -9.01
C PHE A 502 11.10 -8.85 -8.78
N ASN A 503 11.78 -7.84 -9.33
CA ASN A 503 13.23 -7.70 -9.28
C ASN A 503 13.67 -7.13 -7.93
N PHE A 504 14.95 -7.34 -7.61
CA PHE A 504 15.60 -6.58 -6.56
C PHE A 504 15.96 -5.20 -7.11
N TYR A 505 15.53 -4.13 -6.44
CA TYR A 505 15.77 -2.76 -6.85
C TYR A 505 16.90 -2.17 -6.02
N ARG A 506 18.00 -1.80 -6.67
CA ARG A 506 19.10 -1.07 -6.02
C ARG A 506 19.05 0.39 -6.43
N GLY A 507 19.07 1.30 -5.45
CA GLY A 507 19.01 2.75 -5.69
C GLY A 507 20.20 3.27 -6.50
N ASP A 508 21.38 2.68 -6.32
CA ASP A 508 22.65 3.10 -6.97
C ASP A 508 22.77 2.68 -8.45
N ASN A 509 21.99 1.70 -8.91
CA ASN A 509 22.16 1.10 -10.23
C ASN A 509 20.82 0.79 -10.91
N MET A 510 20.06 1.85 -11.23
CA MET A 510 18.75 1.71 -11.87
C MET A 510 18.61 2.54 -13.14
N LYS A 511 18.31 1.85 -14.26
CA LYS A 511 17.99 2.50 -15.53
C LYS A 511 16.49 2.75 -15.64
N ARG A 512 15.95 3.70 -14.85
CA ARG A 512 14.50 3.94 -14.72
C ARG A 512 13.81 4.13 -16.08
N GLY A 513 14.42 4.84 -17.02
CA GLY A 513 13.89 4.95 -18.39
C GLY A 513 13.67 3.62 -19.12
N ARG A 514 14.53 2.61 -18.93
CA ARG A 514 14.31 1.26 -19.51
C ARG A 514 13.20 0.50 -18.80
N ILE A 515 13.05 0.70 -17.49
CA ILE A 515 11.97 0.09 -16.71
C ILE A 515 10.63 0.70 -17.13
N ALA A 516 10.56 2.02 -17.27
CA ALA A 516 9.40 2.73 -17.80
C ALA A 516 9.05 2.31 -19.25
N ALA A 517 10.06 2.05 -20.09
CA ALA A 517 9.84 1.46 -21.42
C ALA A 517 9.15 0.10 -21.35
N SER A 518 9.56 -0.76 -20.40
CA SER A 518 8.95 -2.07 -20.18
C SER A 518 7.48 -1.95 -19.77
N TYR A 519 7.14 -0.98 -18.93
CA TYR A 519 5.75 -0.68 -18.57
C TYR A 519 4.90 -0.36 -19.80
N LEU A 520 5.33 0.58 -20.64
CA LEU A 520 4.60 0.99 -21.85
C LEU A 520 4.43 -0.18 -22.84
N TYR A 521 5.50 -0.95 -23.05
CA TYR A 521 5.47 -2.12 -23.92
C TYR A 521 4.44 -3.15 -23.43
N LYS A 522 4.48 -3.49 -22.14
CA LYS A 522 3.58 -4.47 -21.52
C LYS A 522 2.14 -3.97 -21.44
N ARG A 523 1.92 -2.66 -21.25
CA ARG A 523 0.59 -2.05 -21.30
C ARG A 523 -0.05 -2.24 -22.67
N GLY A 524 0.73 -2.03 -23.74
CA GLY A 524 0.31 -2.32 -25.11
C GLY A 524 0.01 -3.81 -25.34
N LEU A 525 0.85 -4.71 -24.80
CA LEU A 525 0.60 -6.16 -24.88
C LEU A 525 -0.69 -6.57 -24.17
N LEU A 526 -0.96 -6.03 -22.97
CA LEU A 526 -2.20 -6.29 -22.24
C LEU A 526 -3.41 -5.80 -23.03
N ARG A 527 -3.34 -4.59 -23.61
CA ARG A 527 -4.43 -4.08 -24.46
C ARG A 527 -4.67 -4.99 -25.67
N ALA A 528 -3.62 -5.39 -26.38
CA ALA A 528 -3.72 -6.29 -27.53
C ALA A 528 -4.32 -7.65 -27.15
N LYS A 529 -3.97 -8.20 -25.98
CA LYS A 529 -4.58 -9.43 -25.45
C LYS A 529 -6.06 -9.24 -25.14
N ALA A 530 -6.42 -8.15 -24.45
CA ALA A 530 -7.81 -7.83 -24.15
C ALA A 530 -8.67 -7.72 -25.42
N LEU A 531 -8.15 -7.06 -26.46
CA LEU A 531 -8.80 -7.02 -27.77
C LEU A 531 -9.00 -8.43 -28.34
N ARG A 532 -7.96 -9.28 -28.36
CA ARG A 532 -8.09 -10.66 -28.88
C ARG A 532 -9.15 -11.48 -28.15
N LEU A 533 -9.30 -11.29 -26.84
CA LEU A 533 -10.35 -11.97 -26.05
C LEU A 533 -11.77 -11.58 -26.49
N LEU A 534 -11.96 -10.41 -27.11
CA LEU A 534 -13.26 -10.04 -27.68
C LEU A 534 -13.63 -10.88 -28.91
N GLN A 535 -12.68 -11.57 -29.55
CA GLN A 535 -12.89 -12.26 -30.83
C GLN A 535 -13.47 -11.33 -31.92
N TRP A 536 -13.02 -10.07 -31.92
CA TRP A 536 -13.60 -8.98 -32.71
C TRP A 536 -13.60 -9.21 -34.23
N TRP A 537 -12.78 -10.12 -34.76
CA TRP A 537 -12.75 -10.45 -36.19
C TRP A 537 -14.08 -11.03 -36.72
N GLY A 538 -14.94 -11.54 -35.84
CA GLY A 538 -16.29 -11.99 -36.20
C GLY A 538 -17.34 -10.89 -36.23
N GLU A 539 -17.00 -9.65 -35.83
CA GLU A 539 -17.96 -8.59 -35.56
C GLU A 539 -17.51 -7.24 -36.15
N PRO A 540 -17.89 -6.94 -37.41
CA PRO A 540 -17.48 -5.70 -38.09
C PRO A 540 -17.82 -4.41 -37.33
N ALA A 541 -18.87 -4.42 -36.51
CA ALA A 541 -19.26 -3.30 -35.67
C ALA A 541 -18.16 -2.87 -34.67
N LEU A 542 -17.27 -3.79 -34.26
CA LEU A 542 -16.18 -3.50 -33.34
C LEU A 542 -14.94 -2.92 -34.03
N TYR A 543 -14.85 -2.98 -35.36
CA TYR A 543 -13.63 -2.61 -36.10
C TYR A 543 -13.13 -1.18 -35.82
N PRO A 544 -13.98 -0.14 -35.77
CA PRO A 544 -13.53 1.23 -35.48
C PRO A 544 -12.88 1.36 -34.10
N MET A 545 -13.51 0.77 -33.07
CA MET A 545 -12.97 0.77 -31.70
C MET A 545 -11.64 0.03 -31.64
N VAL A 546 -11.59 -1.18 -32.22
CA VAL A 546 -10.38 -2.01 -32.26
C VAL A 546 -9.23 -1.30 -32.97
N ALA A 547 -9.48 -0.66 -34.12
CA ALA A 547 -8.48 0.11 -34.85
C ALA A 547 -7.92 1.26 -33.99
N GLY A 548 -8.79 2.01 -33.30
CA GLY A 548 -8.38 3.07 -32.38
C GLY A 548 -7.50 2.55 -31.23
N GLN A 549 -7.83 1.40 -30.65
CA GLN A 549 -7.06 0.77 -29.57
C GLN A 549 -5.71 0.22 -30.04
N TYR A 550 -5.61 -0.30 -31.27
CA TYR A 550 -4.33 -0.69 -31.87
C TYR A 550 -3.44 0.51 -32.19
N LEU A 551 -4.00 1.63 -32.66
CA LEU A 551 -3.23 2.86 -32.88
C LEU A 551 -2.63 3.38 -31.56
N ARG A 552 -3.41 3.38 -30.46
CA ARG A 552 -2.90 3.72 -29.12
C ARG A 552 -1.77 2.78 -28.68
N THR A 553 -1.90 1.48 -28.97
CA THR A 553 -0.87 0.47 -28.67
C THR A 553 0.42 0.73 -29.46
N ALA A 554 0.31 1.06 -30.75
CA ALA A 554 1.47 1.41 -31.57
C ALA A 554 2.20 2.66 -31.04
N GLY A 555 1.47 3.69 -30.61
CA GLY A 555 2.05 4.88 -29.99
C GLY A 555 2.81 4.58 -28.70
N GLU A 556 2.28 3.69 -27.85
CA GLU A 556 2.97 3.24 -26.63
C GLU A 556 4.24 2.47 -26.93
N TRP A 557 4.22 1.59 -27.94
CA TRP A 557 5.40 0.85 -28.36
C TRP A 557 6.46 1.72 -28.99
N LEU A 558 6.06 2.75 -29.75
CA LEU A 558 7.00 3.75 -30.26
C LEU A 558 7.68 4.51 -29.11
N LEU A 559 6.92 4.93 -28.10
CA LEU A 559 7.47 5.59 -26.92
C LEU A 559 8.35 4.64 -26.10
N ALA A 560 7.95 3.39 -25.94
CA ALA A 560 8.76 2.36 -25.29
C ALA A 560 10.10 2.17 -26.03
N LEU A 561 10.08 2.03 -27.35
CA LEU A 561 11.29 1.91 -28.18
C LEU A 561 12.19 3.14 -28.00
N LEU A 562 11.62 4.34 -28.03
CA LEU A 562 12.36 5.57 -27.78
C LEU A 562 13.05 5.57 -26.41
N LEU A 563 12.37 5.12 -25.35
CA LEU A 563 12.94 5.03 -24.01
C LEU A 563 13.98 3.90 -23.88
N VAL A 564 13.88 2.80 -24.64
CA VAL A 564 14.93 1.77 -24.71
C VAL A 564 16.19 2.34 -25.35
N LEU A 565 16.06 3.02 -26.48
CA LEU A 565 17.16 3.59 -27.26
C LEU A 565 17.79 4.81 -26.55
N ARG A 566 16.98 5.62 -25.87
CA ARG A 566 17.40 6.85 -25.19
C ARG A 566 16.79 6.93 -23.76
N PRO A 567 17.23 6.09 -22.80
CA PRO A 567 16.63 6.04 -21.46
C PRO A 567 16.68 7.37 -20.69
N LYS A 568 17.68 8.21 -20.96
CA LYS A 568 17.83 9.55 -20.37
C LYS A 568 16.66 10.49 -20.66
N ILE A 569 15.82 10.21 -21.67
CA ILE A 569 14.61 11.00 -21.95
C ILE A 569 13.65 10.95 -20.76
N TYR A 570 13.52 9.81 -20.09
CA TYR A 570 12.68 9.66 -18.90
C TYR A 570 13.14 10.56 -17.73
N GLU A 571 14.45 10.82 -17.66
CA GLU A 571 15.09 11.63 -16.62
C GLU A 571 15.05 13.13 -16.90
N ARG A 572 14.65 13.56 -18.10
CA ARG A 572 14.61 14.98 -18.48
C ARG A 572 13.86 15.88 -17.49
N PRO A 573 12.75 15.44 -16.86
CA PRO A 573 12.04 16.28 -15.91
C PRO A 573 12.80 16.50 -14.60
N ALA A 574 13.82 15.71 -14.27
CA ALA A 574 14.63 15.93 -13.08
C ALA A 574 15.38 17.27 -13.20
N SER A 575 15.25 18.11 -12.19
CA SER A 575 15.95 19.38 -12.12
C SER A 575 17.43 19.17 -11.85
N ARG A 576 18.25 20.00 -12.47
CA ARG A 576 19.70 20.13 -12.21
C ARG A 576 20.05 21.39 -11.44
N ASP A 577 19.06 22.21 -11.13
CA ASP A 577 19.22 23.37 -10.27
C ASP A 577 19.43 22.89 -8.82
N PRO A 578 20.56 23.22 -8.16
CA PRO A 578 20.82 22.84 -6.77
C PRO A 578 19.71 23.22 -5.79
N MET A 579 18.98 24.32 -6.05
CA MET A 579 17.85 24.74 -5.21
C MET A 579 16.68 23.75 -5.28
N MET A 580 16.53 23.07 -6.41
CA MET A 580 15.46 22.11 -6.68
C MET A 580 15.88 20.64 -6.49
N MET A 581 17.15 20.40 -6.18
CA MET A 581 17.68 19.08 -5.86
C MET A 581 17.47 18.74 -4.37
N SER A 582 17.38 17.44 -4.10
CA SER A 582 17.31 16.87 -2.75
C SER A 582 18.48 17.32 -1.87
N ALA A 583 18.28 17.38 -0.55
CA ALA A 583 19.37 17.56 0.41
C ALA A 583 20.25 16.31 0.54
N PHE A 584 19.75 15.15 0.11
CA PHE A 584 20.47 13.88 0.11
C PHE A 584 21.32 13.75 -1.15
N ASP A 585 22.61 13.45 -0.98
CA ASP A 585 23.56 13.25 -2.08
C ASP A 585 24.43 12.02 -1.80
N PRO A 586 24.41 10.97 -2.64
CA PRO A 586 23.47 10.78 -3.75
C PRO A 586 22.01 10.63 -3.26
N GLU A 587 21.02 10.90 -4.13
CA GLU A 587 19.59 10.94 -3.74
C GLU A 587 19.11 9.69 -2.98
N TYR A 588 19.59 8.49 -3.35
CA TYR A 588 19.21 7.22 -2.72
C TYR A 588 19.72 7.07 -1.27
N SER A 589 20.61 7.95 -0.79
CA SER A 589 21.14 7.91 0.58
C SER A 589 20.08 8.19 1.65
N PHE A 590 18.89 8.66 1.26
CA PHE A 590 17.72 8.75 2.13
C PHE A 590 17.29 7.37 2.68
N LEU A 591 17.51 6.28 1.95
CA LEU A 591 17.31 4.91 2.45
C LEU A 591 18.62 4.27 2.89
N PHE A 592 19.73 4.62 2.24
CA PHE A 592 21.01 3.93 2.38
C PHE A 592 22.14 4.93 2.71
N PRO A 593 22.16 5.50 3.94
CA PRO A 593 23.20 6.46 4.32
C PRO A 593 24.61 5.82 4.28
N GLU A 594 25.61 6.61 3.89
CA GLU A 594 26.98 6.13 3.58
C GLU A 594 27.73 5.51 4.78
N GLU A 595 27.26 5.68 6.01
CA GLU A 595 27.84 5.05 7.20
C GLU A 595 27.78 3.50 7.17
N ALA A 596 26.90 2.91 6.34
CA ALA A 596 26.91 1.47 6.07
C ALA A 596 28.10 1.03 5.17
N ALA A 597 28.71 1.96 4.42
CA ALA A 597 29.84 1.68 3.53
C ALA A 597 31.21 1.88 4.22
N SER A 598 31.31 2.75 5.23
CA SER A 598 32.57 3.06 5.92
C SER A 598 33.11 1.89 6.77
N ARG A 599 32.24 1.00 7.28
CA ARG A 599 32.66 -0.25 7.96
C ARG A 599 33.39 -1.25 7.06
N LYS A 600 33.32 -1.12 5.73
CA LYS A 600 34.06 -2.00 4.80
C LYS A 600 35.45 -1.47 4.40
N MET A 601 35.82 -0.24 4.77
CA MET A 601 37.12 0.35 4.41
C MET A 601 38.09 0.55 5.59
N SER A 602 37.64 0.42 6.85
CA SER A 602 38.54 0.43 8.02
C SER A 602 39.12 -0.96 8.38
N GLY A 603 38.62 -2.05 7.78
CA GLY A 603 39.08 -3.42 8.04
C GLY A 603 40.25 -3.92 7.18
N LYS A 604 40.89 -3.06 6.37
CA LYS A 604 42.00 -3.45 5.46
C LYS A 604 43.29 -2.66 5.64
N ALA A 605 43.54 -2.15 6.84
CA ALA A 605 44.85 -1.63 7.23
C ALA A 605 45.36 -2.36 8.47
N GLY A 606 45.78 -3.63 8.32
CA GLY A 606 46.33 -4.37 9.45
C GLY A 606 46.45 -5.88 9.27
N MET A 607 47.00 -6.36 8.14
CA MET A 607 47.52 -7.73 8.13
C MET A 607 48.70 -7.83 7.18
N ALA A 608 49.89 -7.84 7.78
CA ALA A 608 51.15 -8.08 7.09
C ALA A 608 51.12 -9.45 6.39
N LYS A 609 51.65 -9.47 5.16
CA LYS A 609 51.82 -10.66 4.32
C LYS A 609 52.67 -11.72 5.05
N LYS A 610 52.05 -12.76 5.60
CA LYS A 610 52.73 -14.05 5.80
C LYS A 610 52.54 -14.89 4.54
N LYS A 611 53.65 -15.13 3.83
CA LYS A 611 53.73 -16.08 2.71
C LYS A 611 53.32 -17.48 3.20
N MET A 612 52.30 -18.08 2.59
CA MET A 612 52.02 -19.51 2.73
C MET A 612 52.88 -20.29 1.73
N ALA A 613 53.69 -21.21 2.25
CA ALA A 613 54.39 -22.23 1.48
C ALA A 613 53.40 -23.35 1.06
N LYS A 614 53.58 -23.88 -0.14
CA LYS A 614 52.85 -25.05 -0.67
C LYS A 614 53.26 -26.33 0.10
N PRO A 615 52.34 -27.27 0.38
CA PRO A 615 52.73 -28.59 0.84
C PRO A 615 53.10 -29.49 -0.35
N ALA A 616 54.21 -30.20 -0.22
CA ALA A 616 54.70 -31.23 -1.12
C ALA A 616 53.95 -32.55 -0.89
N MET A 617 53.64 -33.27 -1.97
CA MET A 617 53.24 -34.67 -1.93
C MET A 617 54.49 -35.54 -1.73
N ALA A 618 54.40 -36.52 -0.83
CA ALA A 618 55.32 -37.65 -0.77
C ALA A 618 54.55 -38.93 -0.45
N SER A 619 54.87 -39.95 -1.22
CA SER A 619 54.36 -41.33 -1.30
C SER A 619 54.87 -42.24 -0.17
N GLU A 620 53.97 -43.09 0.36
CA GLU A 620 54.08 -44.53 0.77
C GLU A 620 55.31 -45.08 1.56
N PRO A 621 55.24 -46.23 2.30
CA PRO A 621 54.45 -47.45 2.01
C PRO A 621 53.87 -48.28 3.20
N MET A 622 53.22 -49.39 2.82
CA MET A 622 52.50 -50.42 3.59
C MET A 622 53.28 -51.23 4.65
N SER A 623 52.57 -51.68 5.70
CA SER A 623 52.54 -53.03 6.32
C SER A 623 51.73 -52.94 7.64
N GLY A 624 50.93 -53.88 8.15
CA GLY A 624 50.40 -55.17 7.73
C GLY A 624 49.42 -55.69 8.82
N VAL A 625 48.37 -56.40 8.39
CA VAL A 625 47.64 -57.56 8.98
C VAL A 625 47.22 -57.60 10.47
N ALA A 626 45.91 -57.81 10.66
CA ALA A 626 45.18 -58.75 11.55
C ALA A 626 44.02 -58.05 12.31
N ALA A 627 42.85 -58.62 12.65
CA ALA A 627 42.00 -59.74 12.25
C ALA A 627 40.80 -59.72 13.23
N SER A 628 39.65 -60.31 12.82
CA SER A 628 38.49 -60.76 13.65
C SER A 628 37.53 -59.67 14.20
N THR A 629 36.30 -59.49 13.66
CA THR A 629 35.01 -60.24 13.82
C THR A 629 34.40 -60.08 15.23
N GLN A 630 33.09 -59.97 15.49
CA GLN A 630 31.84 -60.01 14.73
C GLN A 630 30.68 -59.71 15.74
N ASN A 631 29.55 -59.21 15.21
CA ASN A 631 28.15 -59.58 15.47
C ASN A 631 27.57 -59.54 16.92
N ALA A 632 26.29 -59.22 17.11
CA ALA A 632 25.13 -59.31 16.23
C ALA A 632 24.14 -58.16 16.43
#